data_AF-A0AAW2UWZ6-F1
#
_entry.id   AF-A0AAW2UWZ6-F1
#
_cell.length_a   1.000
_cell.length_b   1.000
_cell.length_c   1.000
_cell.angle_alpha   90.00
_cell.angle_beta   90.00
_cell.angle_gamma   90.00
#
_symmetry.space_group_name_H-M   'P 1'
#
loop_
_entity.id
_entity.type
_entity.pdbx_description
1 polymer ?
#
loop_
_entity_poly.entity_id
_entity_poly.type
_entity_poly.pdbx_seq_one_letter_code
_entity_poly.pdbx_strand_id
1 'polypeptide(L)'
;MLVKSKEAGDHVVDLEETFSVLRKYRLKLNPAKCAFGVRRGRFLGFMVTQRGIEANPLKIKAILDMKTPTNINEVQPLTGRIAAFSHFISKAAEKSLPFFKVLRKAKTFEWDTPCQQAFEELKSYLAGLPPTGEALS
;
A
#
# COMPACT_ATOMS: atom_id res chain seq x y z
N MET A 1 8.99 13.22 7.94
CA MET A 1 9.22 14.18 6.85
C MET A 1 9.78 13.41 5.67
N LEU A 2 9.36 13.73 4.45
CA LEU A 2 9.87 13.16 3.20
C LEU A 2 10.36 14.33 2.35
N VAL A 3 11.62 14.28 1.92
CA VAL A 3 12.22 15.26 1.00
C VAL A 3 12.52 14.52 -0.29
N LYS A 4 12.04 15.05 -1.41
CA LYS A 4 12.29 14.47 -2.74
C LYS A 4 12.73 15.59 -3.68
N SER A 5 13.62 15.25 -4.59
CA SER A 5 14.18 16.18 -5.57
C SER A 5 13.98 15.58 -6.96
N LYS A 6 13.80 16.43 -7.97
CA LYS A 6 13.63 15.97 -9.35
C LYS A 6 14.93 15.39 -9.89
N GLU A 7 16.04 16.05 -9.57
CA GLU A 7 17.38 15.64 -9.95
C GLU A 7 18.21 15.31 -8.71
N ALA A 8 19.16 14.39 -8.85
CA ALA A 8 19.99 13.96 -7.73
C ALA A 8 20.91 15.08 -7.23
N GLY A 9 21.35 15.98 -8.13
CA GLY A 9 22.21 17.12 -7.80
C GLY A 9 21.52 18.15 -6.89
N ASP A 10 20.21 18.33 -7.04
CA ASP A 10 19.43 19.27 -6.24
C ASP A 10 19.17 18.78 -4.81
N HIS A 11 19.32 17.48 -4.56
CA HIS A 11 18.89 16.88 -3.29
C HIS A 11 19.62 17.42 -2.07
N VAL A 12 20.90 17.80 -2.23
CA VAL A 12 21.66 18.42 -1.15
C VAL A 12 21.09 19.80 -0.82
N VAL A 13 20.75 20.60 -1.83
CA VAL A 13 20.18 21.94 -1.66
C VAL A 13 18.81 21.86 -0.98
N ASP A 14 17.94 20.95 -1.43
CA ASP A 14 16.62 20.75 -0.83
C ASP A 14 16.71 20.31 0.64
N LEU A 15 17.70 19.47 0.97
CA LEU A 15 17.98 19.05 2.35
C LEU A 15 18.49 20.22 3.20
N GLU A 16 19.37 21.06 2.66
CA GLU A 16 19.88 22.26 3.35
C GLU A 16 18.77 23.25 3.69
N GLU A 17 17.87 23.52 2.75
CA GLU A 17 16.70 24.37 2.97
C GLU A 17 15.79 23.76 4.04
N THR A 18 15.48 22.47 3.91
CA THR A 18 14.64 21.73 4.86
C THR A 18 15.23 21.78 6.28
N PHE A 19 16.53 21.52 6.43
CA PHE A 19 17.19 21.56 7.73
C PHE A 19 17.26 22.98 8.30
N SER A 20 17.36 24.00 7.45
CA SER A 20 17.33 25.40 7.89
C SER A 20 15.95 25.77 8.48
N VAL A 21 14.87 25.31 7.86
CA VAL A 21 13.51 25.45 8.41
C VAL A 21 13.38 24.70 9.74
N LEU A 22 13.82 23.45 9.83
CA LEU A 22 13.76 22.68 11.07
C LEU A 22 14.51 23.37 12.22
N ARG A 23 15.72 23.90 11.95
CA ARG A 23 16.50 24.67 12.92
C ARG A 23 15.80 25.94 13.36
N LYS A 24 15.22 26.70 12.42
CA LYS A 24 14.46 27.93 12.70
C LYS A 24 13.33 27.67 13.70
N TYR A 25 12.61 26.57 13.55
CA TYR A 25 11.51 26.17 14.45
C TYR A 25 11.94 25.26 15.60
N ARG A 26 13.25 25.06 15.81
CA ARG A 26 13.83 24.20 16.87
C ARG A 26 13.31 22.75 16.86
N LEU A 27 12.92 22.24 15.70
CA LEU A 27 12.53 20.85 15.49
C LEU A 27 13.80 19.99 15.38
N LYS A 28 13.84 18.87 16.12
CA LYS A 28 14.95 17.91 16.09
C LYS A 28 14.51 16.62 15.41
N LEU A 29 15.37 16.09 14.55
CA LEU A 29 15.22 14.76 13.96
C LEU A 29 15.97 13.74 14.82
N ASN A 30 15.52 12.49 14.79
CA ASN A 30 16.26 11.37 15.37
C ASN A 30 17.14 10.74 14.27
N PRO A 31 18.48 10.89 14.32
CA PRO A 31 19.37 10.39 13.28
C PRO A 31 19.22 8.88 13.03
N ALA A 32 18.98 8.09 14.08
CA ALA A 32 18.82 6.63 13.97
C ALA A 32 17.54 6.21 13.22
N LYS A 33 16.59 7.13 13.02
CA LYS A 33 15.34 6.90 12.28
C LYS A 33 15.31 7.61 10.92
N CYS A 34 16.37 8.36 10.58
CA CYS A 34 16.46 9.04 9.30
C CYS A 34 17.20 8.18 8.27
N ALA A 35 16.69 8.17 7.05
CA ALA A 35 17.35 7.56 5.90
C ALA A 35 17.51 8.63 4.81
N PHE A 36 18.68 8.68 4.18
CA PHE A 36 19.05 9.68 3.18
C PHE A 36 19.59 8.99 1.91
N GLY A 37 19.46 9.64 0.76
CA GLY A 37 20.01 9.13 -0.51
C GLY A 37 19.36 7.83 -1.01
N VAL A 38 18.18 7.48 -0.50
CA VAL A 38 17.50 6.23 -0.87
C VAL A 38 16.71 6.42 -2.17
N ARG A 39 16.89 5.52 -3.13
CA ARG A 39 16.05 5.47 -4.36
C ARG A 39 14.64 4.96 -4.10
N ARG A 40 14.47 4.21 -3.01
CA ARG A 40 13.22 3.60 -2.55
C ARG A 40 13.21 3.53 -1.02
N GLY A 41 12.09 3.85 -0.39
CA GLY A 41 11.96 3.84 1.07
C GLY A 41 10.54 3.61 1.57
N ARG A 42 10.40 3.15 2.82
CA ARG A 42 9.10 3.04 3.50
C ARG A 42 8.75 4.38 4.17
N PHE A 43 7.60 4.93 3.88
CA PHE A 43 7.10 6.15 4.52
C PHE A 43 5.59 6.03 4.80
N LEU A 44 5.19 6.22 6.06
CA LEU A 44 3.79 6.13 6.52
C LEU A 44 3.05 4.85 6.05
N GLY A 45 3.76 3.72 5.97
CA GLY A 45 3.19 2.44 5.54
C GLY A 45 3.10 2.22 4.03
N PHE A 46 3.54 3.20 3.22
CA PHE A 46 3.66 3.12 1.77
C PHE A 46 5.11 2.94 1.33
N MET A 47 5.31 2.43 0.11
CA MET A 47 6.61 2.45 -0.55
C MET A 47 6.70 3.73 -1.39
N VAL A 48 7.74 4.52 -1.18
CA VAL A 48 8.05 5.68 -2.01
C VAL A 48 9.21 5.28 -2.92
N THR A 49 9.06 5.47 -4.22
CA THR A 49 10.07 5.20 -5.24
C THR A 49 10.28 6.42 -6.12
N GLN A 50 11.26 6.37 -7.01
CA GLN A 50 11.46 7.39 -8.04
C GLN A 50 10.22 7.57 -8.94
N ARG A 51 9.42 6.52 -9.15
CA ARG A 51 8.21 6.56 -9.99
C ARG A 51 6.98 7.10 -9.25
N GLY A 52 7.03 7.19 -7.92
CA GLY A 52 5.95 7.72 -7.11
C GLY A 52 5.68 6.90 -5.85
N ILE A 53 4.42 6.86 -5.44
CA ILE A 53 3.97 6.04 -4.31
C ILE A 53 3.54 4.69 -4.87
N GLU A 54 4.06 3.62 -4.30
CA GLU A 54 3.77 2.24 -4.68
C GLU A 54 3.15 1.48 -3.51
N ALA A 55 2.37 0.46 -3.86
CA ALA A 55 1.76 -0.45 -2.91
C ALA A 55 2.83 -1.20 -2.09
N ASN A 56 2.53 -1.47 -0.83
CA ASN A 56 3.44 -2.20 0.04
C ASN A 56 3.44 -3.70 -0.32
N PRO A 57 4.58 -4.28 -0.74
CA PRO A 57 4.64 -5.66 -1.22
C PRO A 57 4.26 -6.67 -0.12
N LEU A 58 4.57 -6.39 1.15
CA LEU A 58 4.18 -7.28 2.26
C LEU A 58 2.67 -7.40 2.41
N LYS A 59 1.97 -6.29 2.20
CA LYS A 59 0.51 -6.25 2.30
C LYS A 59 -0.16 -6.82 1.05
N ILE A 60 0.43 -6.65 -0.14
CA ILE A 60 -0.01 -7.34 -1.36
C ILE A 60 0.13 -8.85 -1.16
N LYS A 61 1.30 -9.31 -0.73
CA LYS A 61 1.58 -10.72 -0.46
C LYS A 61 0.57 -11.33 0.52
N ALA A 62 0.20 -10.60 1.57
CA ALA A 62 -0.83 -11.06 2.51
C ALA A 62 -2.23 -11.26 1.89
N ILE A 63 -2.55 -10.61 0.77
CA ILE A 63 -3.79 -10.85 0.01
C ILE A 63 -3.61 -12.02 -0.97
N LEU A 64 -2.46 -12.10 -1.65
CA LEU A 64 -2.15 -13.20 -2.56
C LEU A 64 -2.12 -14.56 -1.85
N ASP A 65 -1.49 -14.62 -0.68
CA ASP A 65 -1.36 -15.82 0.16
C ASP A 65 -2.65 -16.16 0.93
N MET A 66 -3.67 -15.28 0.89
CA MET A 66 -4.93 -15.49 1.59
C MET A 66 -5.72 -16.62 0.94
N LYS A 67 -6.18 -17.59 1.72
CA LYS A 67 -7.12 -18.61 1.25
C LYS A 67 -8.49 -18.00 1.02
N THR A 68 -9.32 -18.66 0.21
CA THR A 68 -10.73 -18.27 0.04
C THR A 68 -11.40 -18.16 1.41
N PRO A 69 -12.03 -17.00 1.73
CA PRO A 69 -12.75 -16.83 2.98
C PRO A 69 -13.86 -17.86 3.14
N THR A 70 -13.92 -18.49 4.31
CA THR A 70 -14.91 -19.53 4.64
C THR A 70 -15.99 -19.04 5.61
N ASN A 71 -15.85 -17.83 6.14
CA ASN A 71 -16.78 -17.21 7.07
C ASN A 71 -16.71 -15.68 7.02
N ILE A 72 -17.70 -15.01 7.61
CA ILE A 72 -17.81 -13.54 7.63
C ILE A 72 -16.61 -12.88 8.33
N ASN A 73 -16.07 -13.52 9.37
CA ASN A 73 -14.93 -13.00 10.14
C ASN A 73 -13.64 -12.97 9.30
N GLU A 74 -13.56 -13.74 8.21
CA GLU A 74 -12.46 -13.70 7.24
C GLU A 74 -12.71 -12.68 6.12
N VAL A 75 -13.97 -12.40 5.79
CA VAL A 75 -14.35 -11.39 4.78
C VAL A 75 -14.12 -9.97 5.27
N GLN A 76 -14.36 -9.68 6.55
CA GLN A 76 -14.13 -8.34 7.11
C GLN A 76 -12.66 -7.88 7.03
N PRO A 77 -11.66 -8.69 7.43
CA PRO A 77 -10.26 -8.38 7.21
C PRO A 77 -9.91 -8.22 5.73
N LEU A 78 -10.51 -9.01 4.83
CA LEU A 78 -10.28 -8.88 3.39
C LEU A 78 -10.73 -7.50 2.89
N THR A 79 -11.94 -7.05 3.22
CA THR A 79 -12.42 -5.73 2.80
C THR A 79 -11.62 -4.60 3.41
N GLY A 80 -11.19 -4.73 4.68
CA GLY A 80 -10.27 -3.80 5.33
C GLY A 80 -8.91 -3.72 4.62
N ARG A 81 -8.35 -4.86 4.21
CA ARG A 81 -7.12 -4.92 3.42
C ARG A 81 -7.29 -4.27 2.05
N ILE A 82 -8.39 -4.55 1.34
CA ILE A 82 -8.70 -3.95 0.03
C ILE A 82 -8.83 -2.43 0.14
N ALA A 83 -9.47 -1.92 1.19
CA ALA A 83 -9.62 -0.49 1.42
C ALA A 83 -8.25 0.22 1.51
N ALA A 84 -7.25 -0.43 2.11
CA ALA A 84 -5.88 0.07 2.18
C ALA A 84 -5.16 0.11 0.81
N PHE A 85 -5.69 -0.55 -0.22
CA PHE A 85 -5.21 -0.53 -1.61
C PHE A 85 -6.14 0.21 -2.58
N SER A 86 -7.22 0.82 -2.09
CA SER A 86 -8.25 1.43 -2.95
C SER A 86 -7.68 2.44 -3.96
N HIS A 87 -6.65 3.20 -3.59
CA HIS A 87 -5.94 4.13 -4.48
C HIS A 87 -5.06 3.48 -5.56
N PHE A 88 -4.74 2.19 -5.45
CA PHE A 88 -3.98 1.42 -6.44
C PHE A 88 -4.86 0.50 -7.29
N ILE A 89 -6.10 0.26 -6.87
CA ILE A 89 -7.03 -0.63 -7.56
C ILE A 89 -8.04 0.22 -8.33
N SER A 90 -7.97 0.18 -9.67
CA SER A 90 -8.99 0.84 -10.47
C SER A 90 -10.38 0.27 -10.14
N LYS A 91 -11.35 1.16 -9.93
CA LYS A 91 -12.74 0.81 -9.58
C LYS A 91 -12.82 -0.13 -8.36
N ALA A 92 -11.98 0.09 -7.34
CA ALA A 92 -11.93 -0.74 -6.13
C ALA A 92 -13.30 -0.97 -5.49
N ALA A 93 -14.15 0.05 -5.45
CA ALA A 93 -15.51 -0.04 -4.92
C ALA A 93 -16.37 -1.03 -5.72
N GLU A 94 -16.37 -0.93 -7.06
CA GLU A 94 -17.10 -1.86 -7.94
C GLU A 94 -16.61 -3.30 -7.76
N LYS A 95 -15.28 -3.49 -7.74
CA LYS A 95 -14.64 -4.80 -7.58
C LYS A 95 -14.86 -5.43 -6.20
N SER A 96 -15.20 -4.64 -5.19
CA SER A 96 -15.46 -5.12 -3.82
C SER A 96 -16.95 -5.29 -3.51
N LEU A 97 -17.85 -4.94 -4.43
CA LEU A 97 -19.30 -5.12 -4.28
C LEU A 97 -19.71 -6.55 -3.88
N PRO A 98 -19.13 -7.62 -4.46
CA PRO A 98 -19.48 -8.99 -4.07
C PRO A 98 -19.20 -9.24 -2.58
N PHE A 99 -18.06 -8.79 -2.06
CA PHE A 99 -17.70 -8.97 -0.66
C PHE A 99 -18.63 -8.20 0.28
N PHE A 100 -19.06 -6.98 -0.09
CA PHE A 100 -20.02 -6.22 0.70
C PHE A 100 -21.40 -6.87 0.77
N LYS A 101 -21.83 -7.59 -0.29
CA LYS A 101 -23.08 -8.36 -0.27
C LYS A 101 -23.01 -9.49 0.75
N VAL A 102 -21.89 -10.21 0.83
CA VAL A 102 -21.66 -11.27 1.83
C VAL A 102 -21.68 -10.71 3.25
N LEU A 103 -21.03 -9.57 3.48
CA LEU A 103 -21.02 -8.90 4.79
C LEU A 103 -22.42 -8.42 5.23
N ARG A 104 -23.27 -8.00 4.29
CA ARG A 104 -24.66 -7.60 4.58
C ARG A 104 -25.55 -8.79 4.93
N LYS A 105 -25.33 -9.96 4.33
CA LYS A 105 -26.08 -11.19 4.61
C LYS A 105 -25.49 -11.98 5.78
N ALA A 106 -25.15 -11.31 6.87
CA ALA A 106 -24.39 -11.90 7.97
C ALA A 106 -25.02 -13.14 8.65
N LYS A 107 -26.33 -13.37 8.45
CA LYS A 107 -27.05 -14.54 9.00
C LYS A 107 -26.93 -15.81 8.13
N THR A 108 -26.59 -15.66 6.86
CA THR A 108 -26.47 -16.76 5.88
C THR A 108 -25.22 -16.49 5.05
N PHE A 109 -24.06 -16.80 5.61
CA PHE A 109 -22.81 -16.70 4.87
C PHE A 109 -22.86 -17.64 3.67
N GLU A 110 -22.72 -17.08 2.48
CA GLU A 110 -22.62 -17.81 1.24
C GLU A 110 -21.52 -17.17 0.40
N TRP A 111 -20.45 -17.93 0.18
CA TRP A 111 -19.39 -17.53 -0.74
C TRP A 111 -19.74 -18.04 -2.14
N ASP A 112 -20.47 -17.22 -2.87
CA ASP A 112 -21.00 -17.57 -4.18
C ASP A 112 -19.94 -17.46 -5.31
N THR A 113 -20.28 -17.99 -6.49
CA THR A 113 -19.41 -17.93 -7.67
C THR A 113 -18.95 -16.50 -8.00
N PRO A 114 -19.83 -15.46 -7.98
CA PRO A 114 -19.39 -14.08 -8.14
C PRO A 114 -18.34 -13.61 -7.12
N CYS A 115 -18.44 -14.00 -5.85
CA CYS A 115 -17.44 -13.66 -4.84
C CYS A 115 -16.10 -14.35 -5.12
N GLN A 116 -16.11 -15.62 -5.51
CA GLN A 116 -14.89 -16.34 -5.86
C GLN A 116 -14.21 -15.73 -7.09
N GLN A 117 -14.98 -15.40 -8.14
CA GLN A 117 -14.47 -14.74 -9.33
C GLN A 117 -13.84 -13.39 -9.00
N ALA A 118 -14.53 -12.54 -8.25
CA ALA A 118 -14.00 -11.24 -7.84
C ALA A 118 -12.73 -11.35 -6.98
N PHE A 119 -12.62 -12.38 -6.15
CA PHE A 119 -11.44 -12.64 -5.34
C PHE A 119 -10.23 -13.07 -6.18
N GLU A 120 -10.43 -13.95 -7.15
CA GLU A 120 -9.35 -14.36 -8.07
C GLU A 120 -8.95 -13.23 -9.03
N GLU A 121 -9.90 -12.45 -9.54
CA GLU A 121 -9.60 -11.25 -10.33
C GLU A 121 -8.77 -10.23 -9.54
N LEU A 122 -9.13 -10.01 -8.26
CA LEU A 122 -8.37 -9.15 -7.36
C LEU A 122 -6.94 -9.67 -7.18
N LYS A 123 -6.77 -10.96 -6.92
CA LYS A 123 -5.44 -11.57 -6.79
C LYS A 123 -4.62 -11.45 -8.07
N SER A 124 -5.22 -11.76 -9.22
CA SER A 124 -4.57 -11.63 -10.52
C SER A 124 -4.15 -10.18 -10.81
N TYR A 125 -5.01 -9.22 -10.49
CA TYR A 125 -4.69 -7.79 -10.64
C TYR A 125 -3.51 -7.38 -9.75
N LEU A 126 -3.53 -7.79 -8.48
CA LEU A 126 -2.48 -7.48 -7.51
C LEU A 126 -1.15 -8.18 -7.85
N ALA A 127 -1.19 -9.38 -8.40
CA ALA A 127 -0.01 -10.11 -8.88
C ALA A 127 0.60 -9.47 -10.13
N GLY A 128 -0.23 -8.87 -10.99
CA GLY A 128 0.18 -8.14 -12.19
C GLY A 128 0.64 -6.70 -11.93
N LEU A 129 0.48 -6.18 -10.72
CA LEU A 129 1.10 -4.91 -10.35
C LEU A 129 2.62 -5.08 -10.48
N PRO A 130 3.34 -4.07 -11.03
CA PRO A 130 4.77 -4.17 -11.22
C PRO A 130 5.41 -4.61 -9.89
N PRO A 131 6.25 -5.66 -9.91
CA PRO A 131 6.91 -6.11 -8.70
C PRO A 131 7.61 -4.90 -8.12
N THR A 132 7.29 -4.62 -6.87
CA THR A 132 7.85 -3.50 -6.13
C THR A 132 9.31 -3.86 -5.90
N GLY A 133 10.16 -3.60 -6.91
CA GLY A 133 11.39 -4.32 -7.20
C GLY A 133 12.20 -4.63 -5.95
N GLU A 134 12.44 -5.92 -5.70
CA GLU A 134 13.38 -6.35 -4.66
C GLU A 134 14.68 -5.55 -4.83
N ALA A 135 14.99 -4.75 -3.81
CA ALA A 135 16.35 -4.26 -3.67
C ALA A 135 17.17 -5.49 -3.26
N LEU A 136 17.76 -6.15 -4.26
CA LEU A 136 18.92 -7.00 -4.01
C LEU A 136 19.98 -6.09 -3.38
N SER A 137 20.40 -6.55 -2.21
CA SER A 137 21.58 -6.20 -1.40
C SER A 137 22.75 -5.63 -2.17
#